data_AF-A0A920VTW7-F1
#
_entry.id   AF-A0A920VTW7-F1
#
_cell.length_a   1.000
_cell.length_b   1.000
_cell.length_c   1.000
_cell.angle_alpha   90.00
_cell.angle_beta   90.00
_cell.angle_gamma   90.00
#
_symmetry.space_group_name_H-M   'P 1'
#
loop_
_entity.id
_entity.type
_entity.pdbx_description
1 polymer ?
#
loop_
_entity_poly.entity_id
_entity_poly.type
_entity_poly.pdbx_seq_one_letter_code
_entity_poly.pdbx_strand_id
1 'polypeptide(L)'
;MARQWGCPVENGPDFDFGASVIKSFTSNKEEIYLAGQKSGRAFGIKPGNGEIIWNNRIGMGGVLGGIHTGMATDDEKLYVTNSDRESGRKYDWDPKPGVYALNIDTGEIIWTFSPR
;
A
#
# COMPACT_ATOMS: atom_id res chain seq x y z
N MET A 1 -12.00 -23.32 23.81
CA MET A 1 -10.89 -22.40 23.47
C MET A 1 -10.08 -23.05 22.36
N ALA A 2 -10.09 -22.48 21.16
CA ALA A 2 -9.24 -23.00 20.08
C ALA A 2 -7.78 -22.79 20.50
N ARG A 3 -7.03 -23.89 20.50
CA ARG A 3 -5.63 -23.93 20.90
C ARG A 3 -4.84 -23.26 19.77
N GLN A 4 -3.99 -22.28 20.07
CA GLN A 4 -3.22 -21.50 19.09
C GLN A 4 -2.10 -22.37 18.51
N TRP A 5 -2.44 -23.26 17.57
CA TRP A 5 -1.45 -24.05 16.85
C TRP A 5 -1.02 -23.28 15.60
N GLY A 6 0.24 -22.85 15.55
CA GLY A 6 0.87 -22.32 14.33
C GLY A 6 0.88 -20.80 14.17
N CYS A 7 0.07 -20.03 14.91
CA CYS A 7 0.18 -18.57 14.92
C CYS A 7 1.10 -18.12 16.06
N PRO A 8 2.16 -17.36 15.77
CA PRO A 8 3.08 -16.93 16.81
C PRO A 8 2.44 -15.86 17.71
N VAL A 9 2.96 -15.74 18.94
CA VAL A 9 2.29 -15.00 20.04
C VAL A 9 2.16 -13.51 19.76
N GLU A 10 3.09 -12.96 18.97
CA GLU A 10 3.16 -11.54 18.64
C GLU A 10 1.93 -11.01 17.90
N ASN A 11 1.12 -11.89 17.27
CA ASN A 11 -0.02 -11.51 16.43
C ASN A 11 0.35 -10.37 15.48
N GLY A 12 1.10 -10.69 14.42
CA GLY A 12 1.69 -9.72 13.49
C GLY A 12 0.72 -8.62 13.02
N PRO A 13 1.24 -7.50 12.49
CA PRO A 13 0.47 -6.28 12.29
C PRO A 13 -0.60 -6.34 11.19
N ASP A 14 -0.74 -7.47 10.49
CA ASP A 14 -1.58 -7.67 9.29
C ASP A 14 -1.08 -6.86 8.08
N PHE A 15 0.23 -6.92 7.81
CA PHE A 15 0.88 -6.20 6.71
C PHE A 15 1.09 -7.09 5.48
N ASP A 16 0.06 -7.81 5.05
CA ASP A 16 0.09 -8.57 3.81
C ASP A 16 -0.09 -7.69 2.55
N PHE A 17 0.14 -8.29 1.38
CA PHE A 17 -0.20 -7.72 0.08
C PHE A 17 -1.51 -8.32 -0.40
N GLY A 18 -2.63 -7.66 -0.07
CA GLY A 18 -3.96 -8.02 -0.58
C GLY A 18 -4.27 -7.41 -1.95
N ALA A 19 -3.68 -6.27 -2.28
CA ALA A 19 -3.85 -5.61 -3.57
C ALA A 19 -3.02 -6.31 -4.67
N SER A 20 -3.61 -6.46 -5.86
CA SER A 20 -2.87 -6.98 -7.03
C SER A 20 -1.71 -6.07 -7.41
N VAL A 21 -0.60 -6.67 -7.82
CA VAL A 21 0.55 -5.96 -8.38
C VAL A 21 0.23 -5.50 -9.80
N ILE A 22 0.57 -4.25 -10.12
CA ILE A 22 0.43 -3.69 -11.47
C ILE A 22 1.80 -3.65 -12.13
N LYS A 23 1.90 -4.20 -13.34
CA LYS A 23 3.02 -3.92 -14.24
C LYS A 23 2.70 -2.66 -15.04
N SER A 24 3.62 -1.70 -15.07
CA SER A 24 3.54 -0.46 -15.83
C SER A 24 4.95 -0.02 -16.26
N PHE A 25 5.10 1.21 -16.73
CA PHE A 25 6.35 1.80 -17.20
C PHE A 25 6.57 3.17 -16.58
N THR A 26 7.81 3.49 -16.23
CA THR A 26 8.22 4.84 -15.81
C THR A 26 8.14 5.83 -16.98
N SER A 27 8.27 7.13 -16.70
CA SER A 27 8.36 8.16 -17.75
C SER A 27 9.53 7.93 -18.72
N ASN A 28 10.59 7.24 -18.26
CA ASN A 28 11.74 6.84 -19.07
C ASN A 28 11.53 5.49 -19.82
N LYS A 29 10.32 4.95 -19.81
CA LYS A 29 9.93 3.66 -20.43
C LYS A 29 10.61 2.43 -19.83
N GLU A 30 11.04 2.50 -18.58
CA GLU A 30 11.55 1.35 -17.85
C GLU A 30 10.40 0.61 -17.15
N GLU A 31 10.42 -0.73 -17.16
CA GLU A 31 9.38 -1.51 -16.48
C GLU A 31 9.41 -1.31 -14.96
N ILE A 32 8.24 -1.15 -14.36
CA ILE A 32 8.05 -1.02 -12.90
C ILE A 32 6.88 -1.87 -12.42
N TYR A 33 7.05 -2.50 -11.27
CA TYR A 33 5.98 -3.16 -10.51
C TYR A 33 5.49 -2.24 -9.40
N LEU A 34 4.19 -1.98 -9.40
CA LEU A 34 3.51 -1.16 -8.40
C LEU A 34 2.75 -2.08 -7.46
N ALA A 35 3.06 -1.98 -6.16
CA ALA A 35 2.48 -2.84 -5.14
C ALA A 35 1.96 -2.02 -3.96
N GLY A 36 0.81 -2.43 -3.43
CA GLY A 36 0.17 -1.82 -2.27
C GLY A 36 0.05 -2.82 -1.14
N GLN A 37 0.51 -2.44 0.04
CA GLN A 37 0.48 -3.30 1.23
C GLN A 37 -0.54 -2.78 2.24
N LYS A 38 -1.16 -3.68 3.00
CA LYS A 38 -1.99 -3.35 4.15
C LYS A 38 -1.27 -2.61 5.26
N SER A 39 0.06 -2.53 5.23
CA SER A 39 0.74 -1.57 6.08
C SER A 39 0.29 -0.14 5.79
N GLY A 40 -0.27 0.16 4.61
CA GLY A 40 -0.54 1.51 4.11
C GLY A 40 0.65 2.06 3.32
N ARG A 41 1.52 1.18 2.83
CA ARG A 41 2.68 1.56 2.01
C ARG A 41 2.45 1.16 0.56
N ALA A 42 2.68 2.09 -0.35
CA ALA A 42 2.80 1.83 -1.78
C ALA A 42 4.29 1.71 -2.14
N PHE A 43 4.58 0.89 -3.13
CA PHE A 43 5.93 0.59 -3.59
C PHE A 43 6.04 0.65 -5.11
N GLY A 44 7.17 1.15 -5.57
CA GLY A 44 7.67 0.99 -6.94
C GLY A 44 8.88 0.07 -6.92
N ILE A 45 8.83 -1.03 -7.66
CA ILE A 45 9.79 -2.12 -7.59
C ILE A 45 10.31 -2.41 -8.99
N LYS A 46 11.63 -2.56 -9.12
CA LYS A 46 12.29 -2.95 -10.35
C LYS A 46 12.07 -4.46 -10.61
N PRO A 47 11.46 -4.87 -11.74
CA PRO A 47 11.11 -6.27 -11.99
C PRO A 47 12.32 -7.22 -12.04
N GLY A 48 13.46 -6.76 -12.55
CA GLY A 48 14.61 -7.62 -12.82
C GLY A 48 15.34 -8.13 -11.58
N ASN A 49 15.31 -7.39 -10.47
CA ASN A 49 16.04 -7.71 -9.24
C ASN A 49 15.23 -7.51 -7.95
N GLY A 50 14.00 -7.00 -8.03
CA GLY A 50 13.17 -6.70 -6.87
C GLY A 50 13.62 -5.47 -6.07
N GLU A 51 14.52 -4.65 -6.62
CA GLU A 51 14.98 -3.43 -5.96
C GLU A 51 13.81 -2.44 -5.78
N ILE A 52 13.70 -1.87 -4.58
CA ILE A 52 12.70 -0.86 -4.27
C ILE A 52 13.21 0.48 -4.81
N ILE A 53 12.58 0.96 -5.88
CA ILE A 53 12.85 2.28 -6.47
C ILE A 53 12.34 3.36 -5.51
N TRP A 54 11.12 3.17 -5.00
CA TRP A 54 10.52 4.03 -3.99
C TRP A 54 9.55 3.26 -3.11
N ASN A 55 9.35 3.79 -1.90
CA ASN A 55 8.37 3.29 -0.95
C ASN A 55 7.73 4.47 -0.22
N ASN A 56 6.42 4.63 -0.32
CA ASN A 56 5.70 5.75 0.29
C ASN A 56 4.65 5.25 1.29
N ARG A 57 4.63 5.85 2.48
CA ARG A 57 3.62 5.59 3.51
C ARG A 57 2.45 6.57 3.34
N ILE A 58 1.31 6.02 2.99
CA ILE A 58 0.05 6.73 2.74
C ILE A 58 -0.77 6.89 4.02
N GLY A 59 -0.88 5.81 4.83
CA GLY A 59 -1.75 5.78 6.00
C GLY A 59 -1.31 4.83 7.10
N MET A 60 -2.20 4.58 8.05
CA MET A 60 -1.95 3.79 9.27
C MET A 60 -1.62 2.35 8.95
N GLY A 61 -2.48 1.69 8.18
CA GLY A 61 -2.39 0.26 7.93
C GLY A 61 -3.13 -0.61 8.93
N GLY A 62 -3.04 -1.92 8.71
CA GLY A 62 -3.43 -2.95 9.66
C GLY A 62 -4.60 -3.81 9.24
N VAL A 63 -5.26 -4.44 10.22
CA VAL A 63 -6.30 -5.46 10.01
C VAL A 63 -7.41 -5.00 9.06
N LEU A 64 -7.87 -3.76 9.24
CA LEU A 64 -8.89 -3.11 8.40
C LEU A 64 -8.33 -1.84 7.72
N GLY A 65 -7.01 -1.74 7.66
CA GLY A 65 -6.29 -0.55 7.20
C GLY A 65 -5.36 -0.83 6.02
N GLY A 66 -4.73 0.23 5.56
CA GLY A 66 -3.80 0.23 4.45
C GLY A 66 -4.44 0.01 3.09
N ILE A 67 -3.59 -0.39 2.14
CA ILE A 67 -3.98 -0.61 0.75
C ILE A 67 -4.52 -2.05 0.64
N HIS A 68 -5.82 -2.18 0.83
CA HIS A 68 -6.52 -3.46 0.94
C HIS A 68 -7.07 -3.96 -0.40
N THR A 69 -7.46 -3.03 -1.28
CA THR A 69 -8.12 -3.30 -2.56
C THR A 69 -7.25 -2.91 -3.75
N GLY A 70 -7.70 -3.26 -4.95
CA GLY A 70 -6.98 -2.99 -6.20
C GLY A 70 -6.61 -1.51 -6.37
N MET A 71 -5.48 -1.30 -7.03
CA MET A 71 -4.99 0.01 -7.46
C MET A 71 -5.21 0.16 -8.98
N ALA A 72 -4.99 1.36 -9.52
CA ALA A 72 -5.02 1.59 -10.96
C ALA A 72 -3.92 2.58 -11.36
N THR A 73 -3.56 2.62 -12.64
CA THR A 73 -2.59 3.59 -13.15
C THR A 73 -2.97 4.07 -14.54
N ASP A 74 -2.58 5.29 -14.87
CA ASP A 74 -2.61 5.89 -16.22
C ASP A 74 -1.20 6.01 -16.82
N ASP A 75 -0.23 5.24 -16.31
CA ASP A 75 1.21 5.25 -16.64
C ASP A 75 1.94 6.58 -16.30
N GLU A 76 1.27 7.55 -15.69
CA GLU A 76 1.90 8.72 -15.07
C GLU A 76 1.72 8.71 -13.54
N LYS A 77 0.56 8.23 -13.09
CA LYS A 77 0.11 8.26 -11.71
C LYS A 77 -0.37 6.88 -11.28
N LEU A 78 -0.05 6.52 -10.05
CA LEU A 78 -0.64 5.38 -9.36
C LEU A 78 -1.79 5.88 -8.48
N TYR A 79 -2.98 5.38 -8.75
CA TYR A 79 -4.17 5.62 -7.95
C TYR A 79 -4.32 4.52 -6.89
N VAL A 80 -4.32 4.94 -5.63
CA VAL A 80 -4.34 4.05 -4.48
C VAL A 80 -5.52 4.37 -3.58
N THR A 81 -6.28 3.37 -3.21
CA THR A 81 -7.28 3.46 -2.14
C THR A 81 -6.67 3.00 -0.83
N ASN A 82 -6.69 3.86 0.18
CA ASN A 82 -6.25 3.52 1.52
C ASN A 82 -7.48 3.35 2.43
N SER A 83 -7.68 2.13 2.91
CA SER A 83 -8.56 1.86 4.04
C SER A 83 -7.81 2.26 5.31
N ASP A 84 -8.46 2.76 6.33
CA ASP A 84 -7.88 2.94 7.68
C ASP A 84 -9.04 2.98 8.66
N ARG A 85 -9.84 1.91 8.63
CA ARG A 85 -11.03 1.81 9.49
C ARG A 85 -10.59 1.44 10.90
N GLU A 86 -11.34 1.96 11.88
CA GLU A 86 -11.18 1.59 13.27
C GLU A 86 -11.28 0.07 13.43
N SER A 87 -10.33 -0.52 14.15
CA SER A 87 -10.22 -1.96 14.34
C SER A 87 -10.06 -2.38 15.80
N GLY A 88 -10.02 -1.42 16.73
CA GLY A 88 -9.72 -1.66 18.15
C GLY A 88 -8.25 -1.98 18.43
N ARG A 89 -7.42 -2.08 17.38
CA ARG A 89 -5.96 -2.27 17.48
C ARG A 89 -5.26 -0.94 17.24
N LYS A 90 -4.28 -0.62 18.11
CA LYS A 90 -3.43 0.56 17.96
C LYS A 90 -2.24 0.26 17.05
N TYR A 91 -1.91 1.24 16.23
CA TYR A 91 -0.78 1.25 15.30
C TYR A 91 0.00 2.56 15.46
N ASP A 92 1.23 2.61 14.95
CA ASP A 92 2.15 3.74 15.17
C ASP A 92 1.86 4.99 14.31
N TRP A 93 0.84 4.94 13.45
CA TRP A 93 0.52 6.00 12.48
C TRP A 93 -0.96 6.36 12.52
N ASP A 94 -1.26 7.61 12.16
CA ASP A 94 -2.64 8.11 12.12
C ASP A 94 -3.44 7.54 10.94
N PRO A 95 -4.75 7.26 11.14
CA PRO A 95 -5.61 6.79 10.08
C PRO A 95 -5.80 7.88 9.02
N LYS A 96 -5.63 7.51 7.75
CA LYS A 96 -5.77 8.39 6.59
C LYS A 96 -6.62 7.73 5.49
N PRO A 97 -7.91 7.48 5.73
CA PRO A 97 -8.78 6.85 4.73
C PRO A 97 -9.00 7.81 3.55
N GLY A 98 -8.91 7.28 2.33
CA GLY A 98 -9.11 8.09 1.14
C GLY A 98 -8.56 7.49 -0.15
N VAL A 99 -8.57 8.31 -1.19
CA VAL A 99 -7.98 8.03 -2.50
C VAL A 99 -6.77 8.93 -2.70
N TYR A 100 -5.68 8.36 -3.18
CA TYR A 100 -4.40 9.02 -3.37
C TYR A 100 -3.95 8.85 -4.81
N ALA A 101 -3.39 9.88 -5.41
CA ALA A 101 -2.60 9.76 -6.62
C ALA A 101 -1.13 9.98 -6.30
N LEU A 102 -0.29 9.01 -6.66
CA LEU A 102 1.16 9.06 -6.49
C LEU A 102 1.82 9.21 -7.86
N ASN A 103 2.91 9.93 -7.95
CA ASN A 103 3.77 9.93 -9.13
C ASN A 103 4.38 8.54 -9.31
N ILE A 104 4.35 7.98 -10.54
CA ILE A 104 4.82 6.62 -10.79
C ILE A 104 6.34 6.45 -10.65
N ASP A 105 7.11 7.51 -10.93
CA ASP A 105 8.58 7.48 -10.92
C ASP A 105 9.14 7.67 -9.51
N THR A 106 8.49 8.50 -8.69
CA THR A 106 9.01 8.91 -7.37
C THR A 106 8.20 8.35 -6.20
N GLY A 107 6.97 7.92 -6.45
CA GLY A 107 6.01 7.55 -5.41
C GLY A 107 5.47 8.74 -4.63
N GLU A 108 5.82 9.99 -4.94
CA GLU A 108 5.36 11.18 -4.23
C GLU A 108 3.85 11.39 -4.40
N ILE A 109 3.18 11.84 -3.34
CA ILE A 109 1.74 12.13 -3.38
C ILE A 109 1.50 13.41 -4.18
N ILE A 110 0.74 13.31 -5.26
CA ILE A 110 0.33 14.43 -6.12
C ILE A 110 -0.92 15.09 -5.54
N TRP A 111 -1.92 14.27 -5.19
CA TRP A 111 -3.15 14.75 -4.57
C TRP A 111 -3.77 13.67 -3.70
N THR A 112 -4.66 14.12 -2.81
CA THR A 112 -5.44 13.24 -1.93
C THR A 112 -6.90 13.67 -1.94
N PHE A 113 -7.80 12.70 -1.84
CA PHE A 113 -9.21 12.90 -1.60
C PHE A 113 -9.63 12.08 -0.39
N SER A 114 -10.18 12.75 0.62
CA SER A 114 -10.80 12.09 1.77
C SER A 114 -12.26 12.54 1.84
N PRO A 115 -13.24 11.61 1.78
CA PRO A 115 -14.63 11.98 1.95
C PRO A 115 -14.86 12.50 3.38
N ARG A 116 -15.71 13.52 3.51
CA ARG A 116 -16.14 14.06 4.81
C ARG A 116 -17.10 13.13 5.52
#